data_AF-A0A951QDL3-F1
#
_entry.id   AF-A0A951QDL3-F1
#
_cell.length_a   1.000
_cell.length_b   1.000
_cell.length_c   1.000
_cell.angle_alpha   90.00
_cell.angle_beta   90.00
_cell.angle_gamma   90.00
#
_symmetry.space_group_name_H-M   'P 1'
#
loop_
_entity.id
_entity.type
_entity.pdbx_description
1 polymer ?
#
loop_
_entity_poly.entity_id
_entity_poly.type
_entity_poly.pdbx_seq_one_letter_code
_entity_poly.pdbx_strand_id
1 'polypeptide(L)'
;MLKVTFMETGSLLEPLTQSPEEWIGVRVLLAMRTAQRLIVESSTATLLLRSDLANLFLLEELTHQETEGAIALCRCDADYVEVSLRGTWITSDVTNLAEAEGVFVTLLTPDLESLLVELWQISQVCPSSLWR
;
A
#
# COMPACT_ATOMS: atom_id res chain seq x y z
N MET A 1 -1.37 -10.93 2.29
CA MET A 1 -0.76 -9.88 1.44
C MET A 1 -1.66 -8.66 1.43
N LEU A 2 -1.11 -7.48 1.21
CA LEU A 2 -1.88 -6.25 1.05
C LEU A 2 -1.95 -5.82 -0.41
N LYS A 3 -3.10 -5.23 -0.77
CA LYS A 3 -3.31 -4.55 -2.04
C LYS A 3 -3.61 -3.09 -1.78
N VAL A 4 -2.87 -2.22 -2.47
CA VAL A 4 -3.15 -0.78 -2.55
C VAL A 4 -3.65 -0.47 -3.94
N THR A 5 -4.82 0.14 -4.07
CA THR A 5 -5.32 0.67 -5.34
C THR A 5 -5.13 2.17 -5.33
N PHE A 6 -4.33 2.69 -6.26
CA PHE A 6 -4.12 4.12 -6.43
C PHE A 6 -5.04 4.61 -7.54
N MET A 7 -5.83 5.62 -7.21
CA MET A 7 -6.84 6.28 -8.05
C MET A 7 -6.55 7.77 -8.05
N GLU A 8 -7.12 8.52 -8.99
CA GLU A 8 -6.99 9.97 -9.07
C GLU A 8 -7.38 10.66 -7.74
N THR A 9 -8.42 10.15 -7.07
CA THR A 9 -8.96 10.75 -5.84
C THR A 9 -8.38 10.18 -4.54
N GLY A 10 -7.33 9.35 -4.60
CA GLY A 10 -6.68 8.79 -3.42
C GLY A 10 -6.34 7.30 -3.54
N SER A 11 -6.17 6.63 -2.40
CA SER A 11 -5.79 5.22 -2.37
C SER A 11 -6.74 4.38 -1.51
N LEU A 12 -6.82 3.10 -1.82
CA LEU A 12 -7.56 2.10 -1.05
C LEU A 12 -6.61 0.97 -0.65
N LEU A 13 -6.49 0.71 0.64
CA LEU A 13 -5.76 -0.43 1.19
C LEU A 13 -6.73 -1.55 1.58
N GLU A 14 -6.49 -2.76 1.11
CA GLU A 14 -7.28 -3.94 1.47
C GLU A 14 -6.40 -5.19 1.65
N PRO A 15 -6.74 -6.09 2.59
CA PRO A 15 -6.07 -7.37 2.73
C PRO A 15 -6.54 -8.35 1.66
N LEU A 16 -5.63 -9.20 1.19
CA LEU A 16 -5.89 -10.29 0.27
C LEU A 16 -5.37 -11.62 0.84
N THR A 17 -6.12 -12.69 0.58
CA THR A 17 -5.82 -14.04 1.07
C THR A 17 -4.90 -14.84 0.14
N GLN A 18 -4.65 -14.35 -1.07
CA GLN A 18 -3.81 -15.00 -2.10
C GLN A 18 -2.35 -14.58 -1.97
N SER A 19 -1.42 -15.37 -2.51
CA SER A 19 -0.03 -14.90 -2.65
C SER A 19 0.10 -13.83 -3.74
N PRO A 20 1.14 -12.97 -3.70
CA PRO A 20 1.41 -12.01 -4.77
C PRO A 20 1.53 -12.69 -6.13
N GLU A 21 2.24 -13.81 -6.22
CA GLU A 21 2.47 -14.56 -7.45
C GLU A 21 1.18 -15.11 -8.06
N GLU A 22 0.30 -15.68 -7.23
CA GLU A 22 -1.00 -16.18 -7.67
C GLU A 22 -1.86 -15.04 -8.21
N TRP A 23 -1.94 -13.94 -7.47
CA TRP A 23 -2.79 -12.81 -7.82
C TRP A 23 -2.28 -12.05 -9.05
N ILE A 24 -0.97 -11.88 -9.19
CA ILE A 24 -0.32 -11.28 -10.36
C ILE A 24 -0.47 -12.22 -11.56
N GLY A 25 -0.24 -13.52 -11.37
CA GLY A 25 -0.31 -14.53 -12.43
C GLY A 25 -1.66 -14.56 -13.14
N VAL A 26 -2.76 -14.45 -12.38
CA VAL A 26 -4.12 -14.36 -12.96
C VAL A 26 -4.27 -13.14 -13.87
N ARG A 27 -3.69 -11.98 -13.49
CA ARG A 27 -3.78 -10.74 -14.28
C ARG A 27 -2.91 -10.76 -15.51
N VAL A 28 -1.70 -11.31 -15.40
CA VAL A 28 -0.82 -11.53 -16.57
C VAL A 28 -1.54 -12.44 -17.58
N LEU A 29 -2.12 -13.54 -17.11
CA LEU A 29 -2.87 -14.46 -17.98
C LEU A 29 -4.07 -13.77 -18.65
N LEU A 30 -4.80 -12.95 -17.90
CA LEU A 30 -5.93 -12.19 -18.44
C LEU A 30 -5.47 -11.21 -19.53
N ALA A 31 -4.44 -10.39 -19.26
CA ALA A 31 -3.89 -9.42 -20.20
C ALA A 31 -3.40 -10.08 -21.50
N MET A 32 -2.73 -11.23 -21.40
CA MET A 32 -2.33 -12.01 -22.58
C MET A 32 -3.53 -12.48 -23.40
N ARG A 33 -4.61 -12.92 -22.75
CA ARG A 33 -5.83 -13.41 -23.42
C ARG A 33 -6.65 -12.28 -24.05
N THR A 34 -6.57 -11.07 -23.51
CA THR A 34 -7.29 -9.89 -24.02
C THR A 34 -6.45 -9.02 -24.94
N ALA A 35 -5.21 -9.42 -25.25
CA ALA A 35 -4.24 -8.63 -26.01
C ALA A 35 -4.04 -7.21 -25.43
N GLN A 36 -4.15 -7.07 -24.12
CA GLN A 36 -3.94 -5.82 -23.40
C GLN A 36 -2.52 -5.73 -22.86
N ARG A 37 -1.99 -4.51 -22.80
CA ARG A 37 -0.69 -4.25 -22.16
C ARG A 37 -0.87 -4.28 -20.64
N LEU A 38 0.07 -4.92 -19.97
CA LEU A 38 0.18 -4.93 -18.51
C LEU A 38 1.64 -4.70 -18.15
N ILE A 39 1.92 -3.68 -17.35
CA ILE A 39 3.20 -3.46 -16.70
C ILE A 39 3.15 -4.14 -15.35
N VAL A 40 4.20 -4.88 -15.03
CA VAL A 40 4.42 -5.51 -13.72
C VAL A 40 5.87 -5.23 -13.36
N GLU A 41 6.11 -4.48 -12.29
CA GLU A 41 7.45 -4.07 -11.89
C GLU A 41 7.65 -4.13 -10.37
N SER A 42 8.84 -4.52 -9.94
CA SER A 42 9.24 -4.36 -8.55
C SER A 42 9.39 -2.86 -8.26
N SER A 43 8.72 -2.37 -7.24
CA SER A 43 8.71 -0.95 -6.89
C SER A 43 8.50 -0.74 -5.40
N THR A 44 8.49 0.52 -4.99
CA THR A 44 8.12 0.98 -3.65
C THR A 44 6.90 1.88 -3.79
N ALA A 45 5.91 1.70 -2.92
CA ALA A 45 4.76 2.58 -2.82
C ALA A 45 4.69 3.24 -1.45
N THR A 46 4.24 4.48 -1.43
CA THR A 46 4.09 5.27 -0.21
C THR A 46 2.62 5.47 0.12
N LEU A 47 2.29 5.34 1.41
CA LEU A 47 1.02 5.71 2.00
C LEU A 47 1.24 6.74 3.11
N LEU A 48 0.25 7.61 3.35
CA LEU A 48 0.28 8.54 4.48
C LEU A 48 -0.68 8.05 5.57
N LEU A 49 -0.15 7.88 6.77
CA LEU A 49 -0.93 7.69 7.99
C LEU A 49 -0.88 8.96 8.83
N ARG A 50 -1.92 9.21 9.61
CA ARG A 50 -1.89 10.32 10.55
C ARG A 50 -0.95 10.04 11.72
N SER A 51 -0.27 11.07 12.21
CA SER A 51 0.68 10.99 13.32
C SER A 51 0.00 10.81 14.68
N ASP A 52 -1.30 11.13 14.80
CA ASP A 52 -2.08 11.10 16.04
C ASP A 52 -2.81 9.77 16.29
N LEU A 53 -2.59 8.76 15.44
CA LEU A 53 -3.21 7.45 15.59
C LEU A 53 -2.70 6.75 16.85
N ALA A 54 -3.64 6.29 17.68
CA ALA A 54 -3.32 5.32 18.72
C ALA A 54 -2.71 4.07 18.05
N ASN A 55 -1.70 3.47 18.69
CA ASN A 55 -0.96 2.30 18.21
C ASN A 55 0.03 2.53 17.06
N LEU A 56 0.28 3.77 16.63
CA LEU A 56 1.36 4.04 15.66
C LEU A 56 2.73 3.57 16.17
N PHE A 57 2.97 3.67 17.49
CA PHE A 57 4.18 3.15 18.14
C PHE A 57 4.33 1.63 18.01
N LEU A 58 3.24 0.87 17.94
CA LEU A 58 3.29 -0.57 17.71
C LEU A 58 3.72 -0.87 16.27
N LEU A 59 3.29 -0.04 15.31
CA LEU A 59 3.72 -0.17 13.92
C LEU A 59 5.22 0.15 13.79
N GLU A 60 5.71 1.15 14.51
CA GLU A 60 7.14 1.47 14.59
C GLU A 60 7.95 0.29 15.18
N GLU A 61 7.49 -0.31 16.27
CA GLU A 61 8.15 -1.46 16.90
C GLU A 61 8.17 -2.69 15.97
N LEU A 62 7.04 -3.05 15.37
CA LEU A 62 6.96 -4.16 14.43
C LEU A 62 7.81 -3.92 13.17
N THR A 63 7.89 -2.66 12.70
CA THR A 63 8.76 -2.28 11.58
C THR A 63 10.24 -2.45 11.94
N HIS A 64 10.66 -2.12 13.16
CA HIS A 64 12.05 -2.36 13.61
C HIS A 64 12.40 -3.85 13.74
N GLN A 65 11.41 -4.70 14.03
CA GLN A 65 11.59 -6.15 14.11
C GLN A 65 11.59 -6.83 12.74
N GLU A 66 11.10 -6.14 11.71
CA GLU A 66 11.08 -6.58 10.33
C GLU A 66 12.49 -6.54 9.74
N THR A 67 12.95 -7.66 9.16
CA THR A 67 14.36 -7.81 8.71
C THR A 67 14.54 -7.74 7.19
N GLU A 68 13.48 -7.89 6.42
CA GLU A 68 13.49 -7.95 4.96
C GLU A 68 13.46 -6.55 4.31
N GLY A 69 13.20 -5.50 5.10
CA GLY A 69 13.05 -4.13 4.62
C GLY A 69 11.82 -3.96 3.73
N ALA A 70 10.77 -4.71 4.02
CA ALA A 70 9.51 -4.69 3.28
C ALA A 70 8.65 -3.46 3.60
N ILE A 71 8.86 -2.87 4.79
CA ILE A 71 8.20 -1.65 5.26
C ILE A 71 9.22 -0.70 5.90
N ALA A 72 9.02 0.60 5.70
CA ALA A 72 9.76 1.66 6.37
C ALA A 72 8.82 2.80 6.77
N LEU A 73 9.11 3.45 7.89
CA LEU A 73 8.34 4.58 8.41
C LEU A 73 9.22 5.83 8.44
N CYS A 74 8.67 6.96 8.00
CA CYS A 74 9.32 8.26 8.07
C CYS A 74 8.31 9.32 8.52
N ARG A 75 8.64 10.12 9.54
CA ARG A 75 7.80 11.27 9.88
C ARG A 75 7.96 12.34 8.80
N CYS A 76 6.88 12.57 8.05
CA CYS A 76 6.88 13.53 6.95
C CYS A 76 6.73 14.96 7.49
N ASP A 77 5.73 15.16 8.37
CA ASP A 77 5.46 16.44 9.02
C ASP A 77 4.86 16.23 10.43
N ALA A 78 4.21 17.27 10.99
CA ALA A 78 3.58 17.21 12.31
C ALA A 78 2.33 16.31 12.34
N ASP A 79 1.63 16.18 11.21
CA ASP A 79 0.31 15.59 11.09
C ASP A 79 0.35 14.19 10.43
N TYR A 80 1.42 13.85 9.71
CA TYR A 80 1.53 12.62 8.93
C TYR A 80 2.86 11.88 9.08
N VAL A 81 2.74 10.55 9.05
CA VAL A 81 3.82 9.58 8.91
C VAL A 81 3.71 8.90 7.56
N GLU A 82 4.79 8.93 6.82
CA GLU A 82 4.99 8.23 5.56
C GLU A 82 5.29 6.74 5.84
N VAL A 83 4.51 5.87 5.20
CA VAL A 83 4.69 4.42 5.22
C VAL A 83 5.13 3.98 3.82
N SER A 84 6.38 3.59 3.69
CA SER A 84 6.96 3.09 2.45
C SER A 84 6.94 1.58 2.44
N LEU A 85 6.36 0.99 1.40
CA LEU A 85 6.15 -0.44 1.24
C LEU A 85 6.91 -0.92 0.00
N ARG A 86 7.68 -1.99 0.12
CA ARG A 86 8.30 -2.66 -1.01
C ARG A 86 7.38 -3.73 -1.57
N GLY A 87 7.30 -3.85 -2.89
CA GLY A 87 6.35 -4.76 -3.50
C GLY A 87 6.37 -4.70 -5.02
N THR A 88 5.22 -4.99 -5.61
CA THR A 88 5.03 -5.02 -7.05
C THR A 88 3.97 -4.02 -7.47
N TRP A 89 4.30 -3.14 -8.40
CA TRP A 89 3.38 -2.25 -9.08
C TRP A 89 2.82 -2.92 -10.33
N ILE A 90 1.51 -2.80 -10.53
CA ILE A 90 0.78 -3.31 -11.68
C ILE A 90 -0.08 -2.19 -12.27
N THR A 91 0.10 -1.89 -13.55
CA THR A 91 -0.78 -0.96 -14.28
C THR A 91 -0.95 -1.35 -15.74
N SER A 92 -2.09 -1.01 -16.32
CA SER A 92 -2.31 -1.06 -17.77
C SER A 92 -2.09 0.30 -18.45
N ASP A 93 -1.99 1.39 -17.67
CA ASP A 93 -1.72 2.72 -18.19
C ASP A 93 -0.21 2.94 -18.35
N VAL A 94 0.18 3.29 -19.57
CA VAL A 94 1.56 3.43 -20.01
C VAL A 94 1.84 4.84 -20.53
N THR A 95 0.88 5.73 -20.36
CA THR A 95 0.88 7.08 -20.93
C THR A 95 1.63 8.04 -20.00
N ASN A 96 1.44 7.91 -18.69
CA ASN A 96 2.19 8.64 -17.67
C ASN A 96 2.35 7.78 -16.41
N LEU A 97 3.50 7.14 -16.22
CA LEU A 97 3.77 6.30 -15.04
C LEU A 97 3.74 7.09 -13.72
N ALA A 98 3.99 8.40 -13.73
CA ALA A 98 3.99 9.23 -12.52
C ALA A 98 2.57 9.55 -12.02
N GLU A 99 1.58 9.51 -12.91
CA GLU A 99 0.16 9.76 -12.61
C GLU A 99 -0.69 8.52 -12.86
N ALA A 100 -0.05 7.39 -13.17
CA ALA A 100 -0.74 6.18 -13.55
C ALA A 100 -1.55 5.67 -12.36
N GLU A 101 -2.86 5.52 -12.58
CA GLU A 101 -3.67 4.68 -11.72
C GLU A 101 -3.19 3.24 -11.83
N GLY A 102 -3.23 2.53 -10.72
CA GLY A 102 -2.66 1.20 -10.68
C GLY A 102 -2.88 0.51 -9.36
N VAL A 103 -2.38 -0.72 -9.32
CA VAL A 103 -2.47 -1.57 -8.15
C VAL A 103 -1.08 -1.93 -7.71
N PHE A 104 -0.80 -1.67 -6.44
CA PHE A 104 0.39 -2.14 -5.77
C PHE A 104 0.04 -3.33 -4.89
N VAL A 105 0.87 -4.36 -4.88
CA VAL A 105 0.77 -5.48 -3.95
C VAL A 105 2.06 -5.64 -3.16
N THR A 106 1.93 -5.90 -1.87
CA THR A 106 3.07 -6.14 -0.98
C THR A 106 2.77 -7.30 -0.05
N LEU A 107 3.85 -7.97 0.38
CA LEU A 107 3.80 -9.03 1.35
C LEU A 107 4.47 -8.52 2.63
N LEU A 108 3.76 -8.57 3.75
CA LEU A 108 4.31 -8.30 5.07
C LEU A 108 4.01 -9.50 5.98
N THR A 109 4.53 -9.46 7.21
CA THR A 109 4.10 -10.43 8.23
C THR A 109 2.62 -10.22 8.57
N PRO A 110 1.88 -11.27 8.95
CA PRO A 110 0.45 -11.15 9.26
C PRO A 110 0.11 -10.07 10.31
N ASP A 111 1.00 -9.87 11.29
CA ASP A 111 0.85 -8.86 12.34
C ASP A 111 0.98 -7.43 11.78
N LEU A 112 1.98 -7.20 10.91
CA LEU A 112 2.15 -5.93 10.20
C LEU A 112 0.98 -5.66 9.23
N GLU A 113 0.53 -6.68 8.50
CA GLU A 113 -0.60 -6.53 7.57
C GLU A 113 -1.87 -6.11 8.31
N SER A 114 -2.17 -6.80 9.42
CA SER A 114 -3.38 -6.56 10.20
C SER A 114 -3.35 -5.17 10.85
N LEU A 115 -2.23 -4.81 11.48
CA LEU A 115 -2.07 -3.51 12.14
C LEU A 115 -2.11 -2.35 11.14
N LEU A 116 -1.45 -2.49 9.98
CA LEU A 116 -1.43 -1.44 8.96
C LEU A 116 -2.83 -1.21 8.38
N VAL A 117 -3.60 -2.26 8.15
CA VAL A 117 -5.00 -2.15 7.69
C VAL A 117 -5.87 -1.46 8.74
N GLU A 118 -5.72 -1.80 10.01
CA GLU A 118 -6.46 -1.15 11.11
C GLU A 118 -6.14 0.35 11.17
N LEU A 119 -4.86 0.71 11.21
CA LEU A 119 -4.42 2.10 11.27
C LEU A 119 -4.88 2.91 10.06
N TRP A 120 -4.81 2.32 8.86
CA TRP A 120 -5.32 2.92 7.64
C TRP A 120 -6.84 3.18 7.73
N GLN A 121 -7.63 2.21 8.19
CA GLN A 121 -9.08 2.40 8.31
C GLN A 121 -9.41 3.53 9.29
N ILE A 122 -8.71 3.61 10.42
CA ILE A 122 -8.91 4.67 11.41
C ILE A 122 -8.51 6.04 10.82
N SER A 123 -7.43 6.12 10.05
CA SER A 123 -6.97 7.37 9.45
C SER A 123 -8.01 7.98 8.49
N GLN A 124 -8.78 7.15 7.79
CA GLN A 124 -9.79 7.59 6.82
C GLN A 124 -11.10 8.10 7.46
N VAL A 125 -11.45 7.65 8.67
CA VAL A 125 -12.77 7.94 9.28
C VAL A 125 -12.82 9.29 10.00
N CYS A 126 -11.68 9.83 10.43
CA CYS A 126 -11.64 11.05 11.24
C CYS A 126 -10.85 12.17 10.54
N PRO A 127 -11.39 12.91 9.55
CA PRO A 127 -10.72 14.09 9.06
C PRO A 127 -10.48 15.08 10.23
N SER A 128 -9.23 15.52 10.41
CA SER A 128 -8.79 16.45 11.46
C SER A 128 -9.48 17.84 11.39
N SER A 129 -10.39 18.05 10.46
CA SER A 129 -11.12 19.30 10.23
C SER A 129 -12.37 19.51 11.09
N LEU A 130 -12.76 18.57 11.95
CA LEU A 130 -13.97 18.71 12.80
C LEU A 130 -13.73 19.33 14.19
N TRP A 131 -12.50 19.72 14.53
CA TRP A 131 -12.19 20.40 15.79
C TRP A 131 -11.24 21.58 15.56
N ARG A 132 -11.77 22.69 15.04
CA ARG A 132 -11.25 24.04 15.31
C ARG A 132 -12.39 25.00 15.56
#